data_AF-A0A3C2CTS8-F1
#
_entry.id   AF-A0A3C2CTS8-F1
#
_cell.length_a   1.000
_cell.length_b   1.000
_cell.length_c   1.000
_cell.angle_alpha   90.00
_cell.angle_beta   90.00
_cell.angle_gamma   90.00
#
_symmetry.space_group_name_H-M   'P 1'
#
loop_
_entity.id
_entity.type
_entity.pdbx_description
1 polymer ?
#
loop_
_entity_poly.entity_id
_entity_poly.type
_entity_poly.pdbx_seq_one_letter_code
_entity_poly.pdbx_strand_id
1 'polypeptide(L)'
;MGTEPGNIIMKNLNDEDKEATIENMEKLMILNIARRLESIVNNFEEYDTSKKLLAKGFATYRALSPKVEASNPDIDKKIKADFDAALESLGNPGLFGVGKKPSDKEAFQDSKEEILQALQTEFDMPSLEVGHFTDTVEEEDSGKKDWTDLSNIRNWIPLILIVTVIAAVIIIGIRKRRA
;
A
#
# COMPACT_ATOMS: atom_id res chain seq x y z
N MET A 1 -5.89 13.75 1.14
CA MET A 1 -5.22 12.63 0.44
C MET A 1 -3.94 13.22 -0.09
N GLY A 2 -2.78 12.62 0.19
CA GLY A 2 -1.52 13.12 -0.36
C GLY A 2 -1.57 13.12 -1.89
N THR A 3 -0.73 13.91 -2.54
CA THR A 3 -0.51 13.82 -3.98
C THR A 3 -0.14 12.38 -4.34
N GLU A 4 -0.87 11.76 -5.27
CA GLU A 4 -0.50 10.42 -5.71
C GLU A 4 0.93 10.45 -6.28
N PRO A 5 1.81 9.50 -5.92
CA PRO A 5 3.21 9.51 -6.36
C PRO A 5 3.41 9.66 -7.86
N GLY A 6 2.48 9.13 -8.65
CA GLY A 6 2.51 9.26 -10.11
C GLY A 6 2.44 10.72 -10.58
N ASN A 7 1.68 11.58 -9.88
CA ASN A 7 1.54 12.99 -10.25
C ASN A 7 2.82 13.78 -9.97
N ILE A 8 3.49 13.49 -8.84
CA ILE A 8 4.77 14.13 -8.49
C ILE A 8 5.83 13.74 -9.52
N ILE A 9 5.97 12.45 -9.83
CA ILE A 9 6.92 11.98 -10.83
C ILE A 9 6.62 12.59 -12.22
N MET A 10 5.35 12.65 -12.61
CA MET A 10 4.95 13.27 -13.88
C MET A 10 5.29 14.76 -13.93
N LYS A 11 5.08 15.48 -12.82
CA LYS A 11 5.49 16.88 -12.71
C LYS A 11 7.00 17.02 -12.88
N ASN A 12 7.80 16.22 -12.17
CA ASN A 12 9.27 16.28 -12.28
C ASN A 12 9.76 15.96 -13.69
N LEU A 13 9.12 15.01 -14.38
CA LEU A 13 9.40 14.72 -15.79
C LEU A 13 9.08 15.91 -16.70
N ASN A 14 7.96 16.59 -16.49
CA ASN A 14 7.58 17.77 -17.28
C ASN A 14 8.49 18.98 -17.01
N ASP A 15 8.96 19.10 -15.77
CA ASP A 15 9.89 20.15 -15.35
C ASP A 15 11.35 19.82 -15.71
N GLU A 16 11.60 18.66 -16.34
CA GLU A 16 12.92 18.11 -16.66
C GLU A 16 13.85 17.98 -15.44
N ASP A 17 13.28 17.87 -14.23
CA ASP A 17 14.00 17.70 -12.98
C ASP A 17 14.40 16.23 -12.80
N LYS A 18 15.59 15.90 -13.26
CA LYS A 18 16.15 14.54 -13.23
C LYS A 18 16.29 14.03 -11.80
N GLU A 19 16.89 14.83 -10.92
CA GLU A 19 17.18 14.46 -9.54
C GLU A 19 15.89 14.14 -8.79
N ALA A 20 14.90 15.04 -8.84
CA ALA A 20 13.60 14.82 -8.20
C ALA A 20 12.83 13.66 -8.85
N THR A 21 12.97 13.45 -10.16
CA THR A 21 12.37 12.28 -10.83
C THR A 21 12.92 10.97 -10.27
N ILE A 22 14.24 10.84 -10.20
CA ILE A 22 14.91 9.63 -9.70
C ILE A 22 14.52 9.37 -8.24
N GLU A 23 14.61 10.39 -7.39
CA GLU A 23 14.28 10.26 -5.97
C GLU A 23 12.82 9.79 -5.76
N ASN A 24 11.86 10.41 -6.46
CA ASN A 24 10.46 10.04 -6.31
C ASN A 24 10.14 8.66 -6.91
N MET A 25 10.84 8.25 -7.98
CA MET A 25 10.75 6.89 -8.50
C MET A 25 11.28 5.84 -7.50
N GLU A 26 12.37 6.14 -6.80
CA GLU A 26 12.92 5.27 -5.77
C GLU A 26 11.95 5.11 -4.59
N LYS A 27 11.39 6.21 -4.09
CA LYS A 27 10.35 6.19 -3.03
C LYS A 27 9.13 5.37 -3.48
N LEU A 28 8.69 5.52 -4.72
CA LEU A 28 7.59 4.71 -5.28
C LEU A 28 7.94 3.22 -5.33
N MET A 29 9.17 2.86 -5.68
CA MET A 29 9.62 1.45 -5.67
C MET A 29 9.59 0.87 -4.26
N ILE A 30 10.01 1.63 -3.25
CA ILE A 30 9.98 1.22 -1.84
C ILE A 30 8.55 0.99 -1.35
N LEU A 31 7.62 1.89 -1.65
CA LEU A 31 6.21 1.68 -1.30
C LEU A 31 5.59 0.47 -2.02
N ASN A 32 6.03 0.19 -3.25
CA ASN A 32 5.63 -1.02 -3.95
C ASN A 32 6.20 -2.30 -3.31
N ILE A 33 7.35 -2.23 -2.64
CA ILE A 33 7.86 -3.32 -1.80
C ILE A 33 6.97 -3.46 -0.57
N ALA A 34 6.76 -2.38 0.18
CA ALA A 34 5.90 -2.35 1.39
C ALA A 34 4.51 -2.93 1.13
N ARG A 35 3.83 -2.45 0.09
CA ARG A 35 2.49 -2.95 -0.30
C ARG A 35 2.49 -4.45 -0.60
N ARG A 36 3.53 -4.98 -1.24
CA ARG A 36 3.60 -6.42 -1.56
C ARG A 36 3.86 -7.25 -0.32
N LEU A 37 4.77 -6.83 0.56
CA LEU A 37 5.03 -7.53 1.82
C LEU A 37 3.78 -7.52 2.72
N GLU A 38 3.05 -6.42 2.76
CA GLU A 38 1.78 -6.34 3.49
C GLU A 38 0.69 -7.23 2.87
N SER A 39 0.63 -7.30 1.53
CA SER A 39 -0.28 -8.23 0.83
C SER A 39 0.02 -9.70 1.17
N ILE A 40 1.28 -10.04 1.44
CA ILE A 40 1.68 -11.39 1.88
C ILE A 40 1.18 -11.65 3.30
N VAL A 41 1.33 -10.72 4.24
CA VAL A 41 0.82 -10.88 5.61
C VAL A 41 -0.70 -11.15 5.63
N ASN A 42 -1.44 -10.48 4.76
CA ASN A 42 -2.89 -10.63 4.64
C ASN A 42 -3.31 -11.96 3.99
N ASN A 43 -2.49 -12.53 3.12
CA ASN A 43 -2.77 -13.78 2.39
C ASN A 43 -1.73 -14.87 2.68
N PHE A 44 -1.23 -14.91 3.92
CA PHE A 44 -0.01 -15.66 4.26
C PHE A 44 -0.09 -17.17 3.96
N GLU A 45 -1.28 -17.75 4.16
CA GLU A 45 -1.55 -19.17 3.89
C GLU A 45 -1.46 -19.55 2.41
N GLU A 46 -1.54 -18.58 1.49
CA GLU A 46 -1.43 -18.81 0.05
C GLU A 46 0.05 -18.85 -0.39
N TYR A 47 0.73 -19.97 -0.12
CA TYR A 47 2.16 -20.13 -0.40
C TYR A 47 2.60 -19.65 -1.80
N ASP A 48 1.92 -20.10 -2.86
CA ASP A 48 2.32 -19.76 -4.24
C ASP A 48 2.14 -18.27 -4.55
N THR A 49 1.07 -17.66 -4.04
CA THR A 49 0.81 -16.23 -4.18
C THR A 49 1.86 -15.44 -3.41
N SER A 50 2.09 -15.81 -2.14
CA SER A 50 3.02 -15.16 -1.23
C SER A 50 4.46 -15.22 -1.75
N LYS A 51 4.91 -16.38 -2.21
CA LYS A 51 6.24 -16.57 -2.81
C LYS A 51 6.45 -15.71 -4.06
N LYS A 52 5.44 -15.62 -4.94
CA LYS A 52 5.50 -14.77 -6.14
C LYS A 52 5.56 -13.28 -5.77
N LEU A 53 4.77 -12.86 -4.78
CA LEU A 53 4.79 -11.48 -4.30
C LEU A 53 6.14 -11.13 -3.67
N LEU A 54 6.72 -12.03 -2.88
CA LEU A 54 8.02 -11.84 -2.25
C LEU A 54 9.12 -11.72 -3.31
N ALA A 55 9.13 -12.61 -4.30
CA ALA A 55 10.06 -12.54 -5.41
C ALA A 55 9.95 -11.22 -6.21
N LYS A 56 8.72 -10.69 -6.40
CA LYS A 56 8.50 -9.37 -7.02
C LYS A 56 8.98 -8.21 -6.15
N GLY A 57 8.79 -8.30 -4.83
CA GLY A 57 9.34 -7.35 -3.86
C GLY A 57 10.87 -7.33 -3.94
N PHE A 58 11.50 -8.50 -3.86
CA PHE A 58 12.95 -8.64 -3.97
C PHE A 58 13.49 -8.15 -5.32
N ALA A 59 12.82 -8.48 -6.43
CA ALA A 59 13.21 -7.97 -7.75
C ALA A 59 13.13 -6.44 -7.84
N THR A 60 12.14 -5.82 -7.18
CA THR A 60 12.04 -4.36 -7.07
C THR A 60 13.22 -3.80 -6.26
N TYR A 61 13.55 -4.44 -5.13
CA TYR A 61 14.71 -4.06 -4.34
C TYR A 61 16.03 -4.21 -5.12
N ARG A 62 16.19 -5.26 -5.91
CA ARG A 62 17.39 -5.45 -6.75
C ARG A 62 17.63 -4.32 -7.75
N ALA A 63 16.59 -3.57 -8.14
CA ALA A 63 16.77 -2.36 -8.94
C ALA A 63 17.34 -1.18 -8.13
N LEU A 64 17.05 -1.12 -6.82
CA LEU A 64 17.58 -0.14 -5.87
C LEU A 64 18.97 -0.52 -5.34
N SER A 65 19.25 -1.83 -5.27
CA SER A 65 20.45 -2.42 -4.64
C SER A 65 21.77 -1.78 -5.09
N PRO A 66 22.04 -1.47 -6.38
CA PRO A 66 23.31 -0.82 -6.75
C PRO A 66 23.54 0.53 -6.07
N LYS A 67 22.47 1.30 -5.79
CA LYS A 67 22.57 2.57 -5.06
C LYS A 67 22.86 2.33 -3.59
N VAL A 68 22.12 1.41 -2.97
CA VAL A 68 22.29 1.03 -1.56
C VAL A 68 23.67 0.40 -1.32
N GLU A 69 24.15 -0.43 -2.22
CA GLU A 69 25.48 -1.04 -2.13
C GLU A 69 26.58 0.01 -2.25
N ALA A 70 26.39 1.04 -3.09
CA ALA A 70 27.34 2.13 -3.24
C ALA A 70 27.40 3.06 -2.01
N SER A 71 26.27 3.30 -1.34
CA SER A 71 26.19 4.12 -0.13
C SER A 71 26.54 3.33 1.14
N ASN A 72 25.96 2.15 1.29
CA ASN A 72 26.00 1.34 2.49
C ASN A 72 25.97 -0.19 2.18
N PRO A 73 27.13 -0.78 1.83
CA PRO A 73 27.23 -2.19 1.44
C PRO A 73 26.68 -3.19 2.46
N ASP A 74 26.76 -2.86 3.76
CA ASP A 74 26.31 -3.76 4.81
C ASP A 74 24.79 -3.73 4.98
N ILE A 75 24.15 -2.58 4.76
CA ILE A 75 22.68 -2.50 4.66
C ILE A 75 22.19 -3.27 3.43
N ASP A 76 22.90 -3.17 2.30
CA ASP A 76 22.52 -3.94 1.10
C ASP A 76 22.54 -5.46 1.36
N LYS A 77 23.62 -5.97 1.97
CA LYS A 77 23.70 -7.38 2.38
C LYS A 77 22.61 -7.76 3.37
N LYS A 78 22.34 -6.89 4.36
CA LYS A 78 21.31 -7.13 5.38
C LYS A 78 19.93 -7.28 4.73
N ILE A 79 19.53 -6.34 3.87
CA ILE A 79 18.21 -6.40 3.22
C ILE A 79 18.08 -7.67 2.37
N LYS A 80 19.14 -8.06 1.63
CA LYS A 80 19.15 -9.33 0.87
C LYS A 80 18.93 -10.54 1.78
N ALA A 81 19.64 -10.59 2.90
CA ALA A 81 19.49 -11.66 3.89
C ALA A 81 18.09 -11.68 4.52
N ASP A 82 17.51 -10.52 4.81
CA ASP A 82 16.15 -10.43 5.37
C ASP A 82 15.09 -10.89 4.35
N PHE A 83 15.30 -10.64 3.04
CA PHE A 83 14.45 -11.22 1.99
C PHE A 83 14.57 -12.76 1.91
N ASP A 84 15.76 -13.31 2.14
CA ASP A 84 15.96 -14.76 2.22
C ASP A 84 15.27 -15.33 3.47
N ALA A 85 15.39 -14.69 4.64
CA ALA A 85 14.67 -15.07 5.85
C ALA A 85 13.14 -14.98 5.70
N ALA A 86 12.65 -13.93 5.03
CA ALA A 86 11.25 -13.80 4.65
C ALA A 86 10.81 -14.95 3.72
N LEU A 87 11.67 -15.44 2.84
CA LEU A 87 11.35 -16.58 1.98
C LEU A 87 11.31 -17.90 2.76
N GLU A 88 12.24 -18.09 3.69
CA GLU A 88 12.29 -19.28 4.54
C GLU A 88 11.06 -19.38 5.45
N SER A 89 10.61 -18.26 6.01
CA SER A 89 9.43 -18.18 6.87
C SER A 89 8.10 -18.45 6.15
N LEU A 90 8.03 -18.33 4.82
CA LEU A 90 6.86 -18.83 4.06
C LEU A 90 6.72 -20.36 4.13
N GLY A 91 7.76 -21.08 4.56
CA GLY A 91 7.78 -22.53 4.60
C GLY A 91 7.84 -23.17 3.21
N ASN A 92 7.33 -24.39 3.09
CA ASN A 92 7.23 -25.10 1.82
C ASN A 92 6.12 -26.16 1.94
N PRO A 93 5.06 -26.14 1.13
CA PRO A 93 4.03 -27.19 1.17
C PRO A 93 4.57 -28.57 0.76
N GLY A 94 5.68 -28.60 0.01
CA GLY A 94 6.27 -29.83 -0.54
C GLY A 94 5.51 -30.39 -1.73
N LEU A 95 6.19 -31.17 -2.57
CA LEU A 95 5.54 -31.88 -3.67
C LEU A 95 4.96 -33.18 -3.11
N PHE A 96 3.62 -33.28 -3.05
CA PHE A 96 2.91 -34.39 -2.39
C PHE A 96 3.34 -34.62 -0.93
N GLY A 97 3.73 -33.56 -0.22
CA GLY A 97 4.20 -33.61 1.17
C GLY A 97 5.68 -33.94 1.34
N VAL A 98 6.40 -34.31 0.28
CA VAL A 98 7.87 -34.48 0.33
C VAL A 98 8.53 -33.09 0.39
N GLY A 99 9.39 -32.89 1.38
CA GLY A 99 10.10 -31.61 1.58
C GLY A 99 9.25 -30.52 2.24
N LYS A 100 8.14 -30.89 2.89
CA LYS A 100 7.27 -29.96 3.61
C LYS A 100 8.04 -29.25 4.75
N LYS A 101 7.92 -27.93 4.82
CA LYS A 101 8.39 -27.09 5.92
C LYS A 101 7.21 -26.26 6.43
N PRO A 102 7.02 -26.16 7.76
CA PRO A 102 6.00 -25.28 8.31
C PRO A 102 6.32 -23.82 7.97
N SER A 103 5.27 -23.03 7.78
CA SER A 103 5.37 -21.58 7.66
C SER A 103 5.42 -20.96 9.06
N ASP A 104 6.03 -19.79 9.16
CA ASP A 104 6.17 -18.99 10.38
C ASP A 104 5.77 -17.54 10.07
N LYS A 105 4.56 -17.17 10.49
CA LYS A 105 4.01 -15.84 10.20
C LYS A 105 4.69 -14.74 11.01
N GLU A 106 5.12 -15.05 12.23
CA GLU A 106 5.79 -14.09 13.11
C GLU A 106 7.18 -13.77 12.55
N ALA A 107 7.97 -14.79 12.22
CA ALA A 107 9.28 -14.60 11.59
C ALA A 107 9.20 -13.85 10.24
N PHE A 108 8.11 -14.03 9.48
CA PHE A 108 7.88 -13.24 8.27
C PHE A 108 7.61 -11.77 8.59
N GLN A 109 6.82 -11.49 9.62
CA GLN A 109 6.52 -10.11 10.04
C GLN A 109 7.78 -9.39 10.53
N ASP A 110 8.62 -10.07 11.30
CA ASP A 110 9.90 -9.53 11.75
C ASP A 110 10.80 -9.19 10.54
N SER A 111 10.94 -10.14 9.60
CA SER A 111 11.72 -9.92 8.38
C SER A 111 11.15 -8.77 7.53
N LYS A 112 9.82 -8.65 7.44
CA LYS A 112 9.15 -7.52 6.78
C LYS A 112 9.55 -6.20 7.44
N GLU A 113 9.43 -6.11 8.77
CA GLU A 113 9.73 -4.89 9.50
C GLU A 113 11.19 -4.49 9.35
N GLU A 114 12.12 -5.44 9.44
CA GLU A 114 13.55 -5.23 9.24
C GLU A 114 13.87 -4.70 7.83
N ILE A 115 13.28 -5.29 6.77
CA ILE A 115 13.43 -4.81 5.40
C ILE A 115 12.90 -3.38 5.26
N LEU A 116 11.70 -3.12 5.79
CA LEU A 116 11.03 -1.84 5.62
C LEU A 116 11.72 -0.73 6.43
N GLN A 117 12.17 -0.99 7.66
CA GLN A 117 12.92 -0.03 8.47
C GLN A 117 14.27 0.31 7.85
N ALA A 118 14.97 -0.69 7.31
CA ALA A 118 16.24 -0.47 6.60
C ALA A 118 16.05 0.42 5.36
N LEU A 119 15.04 0.13 4.54
CA LEU A 119 14.71 0.94 3.36
C LEU A 119 14.22 2.35 3.74
N GLN A 120 13.41 2.46 4.80
CA GLN A 120 12.91 3.74 5.27
C GLN A 120 14.06 4.66 5.69
N THR A 121 15.03 4.11 6.42
CA THR A 121 16.18 4.85 6.93
C THR A 121 17.16 5.20 5.81
N GLU A 122 17.46 4.26 4.92
CA GLU A 122 18.40 4.46 3.80
C GLU A 122 17.91 5.55 2.82
N PHE A 123 16.60 5.71 2.66
CA PHE A 123 16.00 6.67 1.73
C PHE A 123 15.32 7.86 2.42
N ASP A 124 15.57 8.05 3.72
CA ASP A 124 15.03 9.16 4.53
C ASP A 124 13.51 9.37 4.34
N MET A 125 12.75 8.27 4.41
CA MET A 125 11.31 8.30 4.19
C MET A 125 10.56 8.51 5.52
N PRO A 126 9.64 9.49 5.61
CA PRO A 126 8.91 9.77 6.85
C PRO A 126 7.91 8.66 7.20
N SER A 127 7.36 7.98 6.20
CA SER A 127 6.42 6.88 6.35
C SER A 127 6.48 5.93 5.15
N LEU A 128 6.20 4.65 5.40
CA LEU A 128 6.00 3.63 4.38
C LEU A 128 4.53 3.21 4.24
N GLU A 129 3.62 3.98 4.84
CA GLU A 129 2.20 3.75 4.75
C GLU A 129 1.70 4.01 3.32
N VAL A 130 0.96 3.04 2.78
CA VAL A 130 0.45 3.10 1.41
C VAL A 130 -0.62 4.19 1.32
N GLY A 131 -0.32 5.31 0.65
CA GLY A 131 -1.27 6.40 0.40
C GLY A 131 -0.95 7.75 1.05
N HIS A 132 0.17 7.86 1.78
CA HIS A 132 0.62 9.10 2.41
C HIS A 132 2.04 9.47 2.01
N PHE A 133 2.22 10.08 0.82
CA PHE A 133 3.38 10.91 0.55
C PHE A 133 3.19 12.23 1.30
N THR A 134 4.00 12.47 2.32
CA THR A 134 4.11 13.79 2.94
C THR A 134 5.31 14.48 2.32
N ASP A 135 5.08 15.33 1.34
CA ASP A 135 6.11 16.28 0.90
C ASP A 135 6.32 17.32 2.02
N THR A 136 7.56 17.57 2.41
CA THR A 136 7.98 18.71 3.24
C THR A 136 7.98 20.00 2.42
N VAL A 137 6.84 20.32 1.80
CA VAL A 137 6.59 21.63 1.19
C VAL A 137 5.30 22.15 1.80
N GLU A 138 5.40 23.29 2.49
CA GLU A 138 4.25 23.98 3.05
C GLU A 138 3.30 24.46 1.94
N GLU A 139 1.99 24.44 2.29
CA GLU A 139 0.82 25.10 1.67
C GLU A 139 0.19 24.41 0.44
N GLU A 140 -1.14 24.32 0.24
CA GLU A 140 -2.31 25.07 0.76
C GLU A 140 -3.52 24.12 1.00
N ASP A 141 -4.41 24.53 1.91
CA ASP A 141 -5.70 23.88 2.23
C ASP A 141 -6.64 23.87 1.02
N SER A 142 -6.58 22.79 0.22
CA SER A 142 -7.62 22.50 -0.76
C SER A 142 -8.80 21.84 -0.07
N GLY A 143 -9.78 22.68 0.28
CA GLY A 143 -11.02 22.33 0.95
C GLY A 143 -11.64 21.01 0.45
N LYS A 144 -11.58 20.00 1.33
CA LYS A 144 -12.20 18.69 1.13
C LYS A 144 -13.70 18.86 0.96
N LYS A 145 -14.23 18.46 -0.20
CA LYS A 145 -15.66 18.17 -0.36
C LYS A 145 -15.89 16.71 0.01
N ASP A 146 -15.90 16.44 1.31
CA ASP A 146 -16.15 15.10 1.85
C ASP A 146 -17.64 14.76 1.72
N TRP A 147 -17.96 13.74 0.92
CA TRP A 147 -19.33 13.35 0.58
C TRP A 147 -20.07 12.67 1.76
N THR A 148 -19.40 12.45 2.89
CA THR A 148 -19.94 11.80 4.09
C THR A 148 -19.79 12.62 5.36
N ASP A 149 -19.71 13.95 5.25
CA ASP A 149 -19.81 14.81 6.43
C ASP A 149 -21.28 14.93 6.89
N LEU A 150 -21.56 14.39 8.08
CA LEU A 150 -22.89 14.34 8.71
C LEU A 150 -23.38 15.71 9.18
N SER A 151 -22.50 16.73 9.22
CA SER A 151 -22.80 18.08 9.71
C SER A 151 -23.43 19.00 8.66
N ASN A 152 -23.32 18.68 7.36
CA ASN A 152 -23.82 19.52 6.28
C ASN A 152 -25.21 19.10 5.81
N ILE A 153 -26.21 19.96 6.03
CA ILE A 153 -27.63 19.70 5.70
C ILE A 153 -27.89 19.43 4.22
N ARG A 154 -26.96 19.83 3.32
CA ARG A 154 -27.07 19.54 1.88
C ARG A 154 -26.87 18.06 1.55
N ASN A 155 -26.14 17.31 2.39
CA ASN A 155 -25.93 15.86 2.22
C ASN A 155 -27.16 15.03 2.63
N TRP A 156 -28.14 15.64 3.29
CA TRP A 156 -29.38 14.99 3.70
C TRP A 156 -30.47 15.04 2.62
N ILE A 157 -30.31 15.91 1.61
CA ILE A 157 -31.28 16.09 0.52
C ILE A 157 -31.58 14.77 -0.23
N PRO A 158 -30.57 13.95 -0.61
CA PRO A 158 -30.84 12.67 -1.28
C PRO A 158 -31.59 11.68 -0.39
N LEU A 159 -31.26 11.62 0.91
CA LEU A 159 -31.91 10.74 1.87
C LEU A 159 -33.38 11.12 2.09
N ILE A 160 -33.68 12.41 2.22
CA ILE A 160 -35.05 12.90 2.36
C ILE A 160 -35.86 12.54 1.11
N LEU A 161 -35.28 12.69 -0.09
CA LEU A 161 -35.93 12.32 -1.35
C LEU A 161 -36.32 10.83 -1.38
N ILE A 162 -35.39 9.95 -0.99
CA ILE A 162 -35.64 8.50 -0.93
C ILE A 162 -36.76 8.18 0.07
N VAL A 163 -36.70 8.73 1.29
CA VAL A 163 -37.72 8.51 2.32
C VAL A 163 -39.10 8.98 1.85
N THR A 164 -39.16 10.11 1.14
CA THR A 164 -40.42 10.67 0.63
C THR A 164 -41.03 9.78 -0.44
N VAL A 165 -40.22 9.23 -1.35
CA VAL A 165 -40.67 8.27 -2.38
C VAL A 165 -41.20 6.98 -1.73
N ILE A 166 -40.48 6.44 -0.74
CA ILE A 166 -40.91 5.24 -0.01
C ILE A 166 -42.25 5.48 0.71
N ALA A 167 -42.39 6.61 1.40
CA ALA A 167 -43.63 6.98 2.08
C ALA A 167 -44.81 7.11 1.10
N ALA A 168 -44.59 7.73 -0.07
CA ALA A 168 -45.61 7.85 -1.11
C ALA A 168 -46.06 6.48 -1.63
N VAL A 169 -45.13 5.55 -1.87
CA VAL A 169 -45.44 4.17 -2.30
C VAL A 169 -46.25 3.44 -1.24
N ILE A 170 -45.89 3.57 0.04
CA ILE A 170 -46.63 2.95 1.15
C ILE A 170 -48.05 3.51 1.24
N ILE A 171 -48.22 4.83 1.16
CA ILE A 171 -49.54 5.49 1.25
C ILE A 171 -50.44 5.07 0.08
N ILE A 172 -49.90 5.01 -1.14
CA ILE A 172 -50.63 4.53 -2.32
C ILE A 172 -51.03 3.06 -2.15
N GLY A 173 -50.11 2.23 -1.64
CA GLY A 173 -50.36 0.81 -1.37
C GLY A 173 -51.47 0.58 -0.33
N ILE A 174 -51.50 1.37 0.75
CA ILE A 174 -52.54 1.30 1.78
C ILE A 174 -53.89 1.79 1.24
N ARG A 175 -53.92 2.89 0.48
CA ARG A 175 -55.16 3.39 -0.15
C ARG A 175 -55.76 2.39 -1.13
N LYS A 176 -54.92 1.70 -1.92
CA LYS A 176 -55.38 0.68 -2.88
C LYS A 176 -55.89 -0.61 -2.23
N ARG A 177 -55.54 -0.87 -0.95
CA ARG A 177 -56.07 -2.02 -0.18
C ARG A 177 -57.35 -1.69 0.61
N ARG A 178 -57.71 -0.41 0.75
CA ARG A 178 -58.90 0.05 1.48
C ARG A 178 -60.05 0.49 0.57
N ALA A 179 -59.83 0.56 -0.74
CA ALA A 179 -60.85 0.67 -1.78
C ALA A 179 -61.10 -0.71 -2.37
#